data_AF-A0A842UT69-F1
#
_entry.id   AF-A0A842UT69-F1
#
_cell.length_a   1.000
_cell.length_b   1.000
_cell.length_c   1.000
_cell.angle_alpha   90.00
_cell.angle_beta   90.00
_cell.angle_gamma   90.00
#
_symmetry.space_group_name_H-M   'P 1'
#
loop_
_entity.id
_entity.type
_entity.pdbx_description
1 polymer ?
#
loop_
_entity_poly.entity_id
_entity_poly.type
_entity_poly.pdbx_seq_one_letter_code
_entity_poly.pdbx_strand_id
1 'polypeptide(L)'
;MISSDVDLDKTRTLLLYLSLAKHKIDQREIAKQKLAAQISALKKISTKSVKKHVADLEKDIAEAIQKERNIISTQKTEDEQHQELVSKIDMLEAKLGKYLETKEARKKRILELEAKIKKKMASRKEKLAGLKDSIKSLEKLYSSAKKDKKVSRKRLKSIEAKIKNLKKKLKKKAEEL
;
A
#
# COMPACT_ATOMS: atom_id res chain seq x y z
N MET A 1 2.18 23.73 9.43
CA MET A 1 1.27 24.42 8.49
C MET A 1 0.22 23.41 8.08
N ILE A 2 -0.98 23.49 8.68
CA ILE A 2 -2.09 22.61 8.32
C ILE A 2 -2.60 23.14 6.99
N SER A 3 -2.34 22.42 5.89
CA SER A 3 -2.98 22.70 4.61
C SER A 3 -4.46 22.35 4.77
N SER A 4 -5.29 23.37 4.95
CA SER A 4 -6.74 23.26 4.94
C SER A 4 -7.25 23.88 3.65
N ASP A 5 -6.85 23.32 2.51
CA ASP A 5 -7.55 23.53 1.24
C ASP A 5 -8.88 22.77 1.32
N VAL A 6 -9.81 23.34 2.08
CA VAL A 6 -11.21 22.96 2.02
C VAL A 6 -11.70 23.40 0.65
N ASP A 7 -11.94 22.42 -0.22
CA ASP A 7 -12.47 22.61 -1.56
C ASP A 7 -13.83 23.33 -1.47
N LEU A 8 -13.78 24.66 -1.63
CA LEU A 8 -14.89 25.58 -1.39
C LEU A 8 -16.12 25.23 -2.24
N ASP A 9 -15.91 24.67 -3.42
CA ASP A 9 -16.99 24.28 -4.32
C ASP A 9 -17.69 22.99 -3.85
N LYS A 10 -16.94 22.04 -3.30
CA LYS A 10 -17.54 20.86 -2.64
C LYS A 10 -18.30 21.26 -1.38
N THR A 11 -17.78 22.18 -0.58
CA THR A 11 -18.47 22.68 0.63
C THR A 11 -19.76 23.44 0.29
N ARG A 12 -19.74 24.30 -0.75
CA ARG A 12 -20.94 25.00 -1.23
C ARG A 12 -22.01 24.03 -1.73
N THR A 13 -21.59 23.02 -2.48
CA THR A 13 -22.50 21.98 -2.99
C THR A 13 -23.14 21.20 -1.84
N LEU A 14 -22.35 20.85 -0.82
CA LEU A 14 -22.86 20.14 0.36
C LEU A 14 -23.85 21.00 1.19
N LEU A 15 -23.55 22.28 1.37
CA LEU A 15 -24.44 23.25 2.03
C LEU A 15 -25.75 23.44 1.26
N LEU A 16 -25.69 23.49 -0.07
CA LEU A 16 -26.88 23.55 -0.93
C LEU A 16 -27.76 22.32 -0.70
N TYR A 17 -27.19 21.11 -0.72
CA TYR A 17 -27.95 19.89 -0.45
C TYR A 17 -28.54 19.84 0.96
N LEU A 18 -27.80 20.30 1.97
CA LEU A 18 -28.31 20.42 3.34
C LEU A 18 -29.48 21.41 3.43
N SER A 19 -29.40 22.55 2.73
CA SER A 19 -30.47 23.54 2.70
C SER A 19 -31.74 23.01 2.03
N LEU A 20 -31.59 22.25 0.93
CA LEU A 20 -32.69 21.58 0.24
C LEU A 20 -33.32 20.48 1.10
N ALA A 21 -32.50 19.72 1.83
CA ALA A 21 -32.98 18.70 2.77
C ALA A 21 -33.79 19.33 3.90
N LYS A 22 -33.28 20.41 4.50
CA LYS A 22 -33.99 21.18 5.54
C LYS A 22 -35.32 21.73 5.03
N HIS A 23 -35.32 22.36 3.85
CA HIS A 23 -36.55 22.88 3.25
C HIS A 23 -37.61 21.79 3.00
N LYS A 24 -37.19 20.58 2.59
CA LYS A 24 -38.11 19.43 2.47
C LYS A 24 -38.69 19.00 3.83
N ILE A 25 -37.92 19.06 4.91
CA ILE A 25 -38.40 18.78 6.26
C ILE A 25 -39.44 19.83 6.68
N ASP A 26 -39.13 21.11 6.51
CA ASP A 26 -40.04 22.21 6.84
C ASP A 26 -41.37 22.09 6.06
N GLN A 27 -41.31 21.75 4.77
CA GLN A 27 -42.50 21.50 3.96
C GLN A 27 -43.32 20.31 4.46
N ARG A 28 -42.68 19.23 4.93
CA ARG A 28 -43.36 18.07 5.53
C ARG A 28 -44.05 18.46 6.84
N GLU A 29 -43.43 19.28 7.68
CA GLU A 29 -44.05 19.76 8.91
C GLU A 29 -45.28 20.64 8.63
N ILE A 30 -45.16 21.57 7.69
CA ILE A 30 -46.29 22.41 7.26
C ILE A 30 -47.42 21.54 6.70
N ALA A 31 -47.10 20.52 5.90
CA ALA A 31 -48.09 19.59 5.38
C ALA A 31 -48.79 18.81 6.51
N LYS A 32 -48.06 18.32 7.51
CA LYS A 32 -48.61 17.65 8.70
C LYS A 32 -49.57 18.57 9.45
N GLN A 33 -49.19 19.83 9.68
CA GLN A 33 -50.03 20.81 10.37
C GLN A 33 -51.32 21.12 9.59
N LYS A 34 -51.22 21.30 8.26
CA LYS A 34 -52.40 21.49 7.38
C LYS A 34 -53.34 20.29 7.43
N LEU A 35 -52.79 19.08 7.38
CA LEU A 35 -53.55 17.84 7.40
C LEU A 35 -54.27 17.67 8.76
N ALA A 36 -53.60 17.99 9.87
CA ALA A 36 -54.22 18.02 11.20
C ALA A 36 -55.37 19.04 11.31
N ALA A 37 -55.18 20.24 10.75
CA ALA A 37 -56.22 21.27 10.71
C ALA A 37 -57.44 20.83 9.86
N GLN A 38 -57.20 20.19 8.71
CA GLN A 38 -58.26 19.65 7.85
C GLN A 38 -59.01 18.50 8.52
N ILE A 39 -58.32 17.58 9.20
CA ILE A 39 -58.96 16.51 9.99
C ILE A 39 -59.84 17.11 11.10
N SER A 40 -59.35 18.14 11.79
CA SER A 40 -60.12 18.85 12.83
C SER A 40 -61.37 19.53 12.27
N ALA A 41 -61.28 20.15 11.09
CA ALA A 41 -62.43 20.75 10.40
C ALA A 41 -63.45 19.69 9.94
N LEU A 42 -63.00 18.55 9.39
CA LEU A 42 -63.86 17.44 8.97
C LEU A 42 -64.59 16.80 10.15
N LYS A 43 -63.93 16.68 11.32
CA LYS A 43 -64.56 16.20 12.56
C LYS A 43 -65.74 17.08 13.01
N LYS A 44 -65.74 18.38 12.69
CA LYS A 44 -66.82 19.34 13.03
C LYS A 44 -68.04 19.27 12.09
N ILE A 45 -67.87 18.83 10.85
CA ILE A 45 -68.94 18.74 9.83
C ILE A 45 -69.79 17.45 9.98
N SER A 46 -69.30 16.47 10.73
CA SER A 46 -69.96 15.27 11.29
C SER A 46 -71.25 14.77 10.63
N THR A 47 -71.12 14.17 9.44
CA THR A 47 -72.05 13.13 8.95
C THR A 47 -71.45 11.74 9.19
N LYS A 48 -72.30 10.69 9.24
CA LYS A 48 -71.88 9.31 9.56
C LYS A 48 -70.83 8.76 8.56
N SER A 49 -70.91 9.19 7.30
CA SER A 49 -69.93 8.86 6.25
C SER A 49 -68.57 9.53 6.45
N VAL A 50 -68.55 10.82 6.79
CA VAL A 50 -67.31 11.57 7.06
C VAL A 50 -66.56 10.98 8.25
N LYS A 51 -67.27 10.56 9.31
CA LYS A 51 -66.65 9.87 10.46
C LYS A 51 -65.94 8.57 10.06
N LYS A 52 -66.52 7.79 9.15
CA LYS A 52 -65.91 6.55 8.65
C LYS A 52 -64.64 6.85 7.86
N HIS A 53 -64.69 7.80 6.92
CA HIS A 53 -63.51 8.17 6.13
C HIS A 53 -62.38 8.80 6.96
N VAL A 54 -62.71 9.57 8.00
CA VAL A 54 -61.69 10.08 8.92
C VAL A 54 -61.03 8.93 9.69
N ALA A 55 -61.80 7.94 10.15
CA ALA A 55 -61.24 6.76 10.82
C ALA A 55 -60.37 5.90 9.88
N ASP A 56 -60.79 5.72 8.63
CA ASP A 56 -60.01 5.01 7.61
C ASP A 56 -58.68 5.76 7.34
N LEU A 57 -58.73 7.08 7.17
CA LEU A 57 -57.53 7.92 7.00
C LEU A 57 -56.60 7.89 8.21
N GLU A 58 -57.14 7.93 9.44
CA GLU A 58 -56.34 7.81 10.66
C GLU A 58 -55.61 6.46 10.73
N LYS A 59 -56.26 5.39 10.29
CA LYS A 59 -55.65 4.05 10.19
C LYS A 59 -54.54 4.03 9.13
N ASP A 60 -54.79 4.54 7.93
CA ASP A 60 -53.81 4.59 6.84
C ASP A 60 -52.58 5.43 7.24
N ILE A 61 -52.78 6.55 7.94
CA ILE A 61 -51.70 7.38 8.47
C ILE A 61 -50.88 6.60 9.51
N ALA A 62 -51.53 5.88 10.42
CA ALA A 62 -50.82 5.06 11.41
C ALA A 62 -49.98 3.96 10.75
N GLU A 63 -50.51 3.28 9.74
CA GLU A 63 -49.78 2.28 8.95
C GLU A 63 -48.59 2.91 8.20
N ALA A 64 -48.78 4.09 7.60
CA ALA A 64 -47.71 4.81 6.92
C ALA A 64 -46.59 5.22 7.87
N ILE A 65 -46.92 5.74 9.06
CA ILE A 65 -45.95 6.08 10.11
C ILE A 65 -45.18 4.84 10.56
N GLN A 66 -45.85 3.70 10.72
CA GLN A 66 -45.18 2.47 11.12
C GLN A 66 -44.21 1.97 10.03
N LYS A 67 -44.59 2.05 8.76
CA LYS A 67 -43.70 1.73 7.62
C LYS A 67 -42.49 2.67 7.60
N GLU A 68 -42.70 3.98 7.81
CA GLU A 68 -41.61 4.96 7.88
C GLU A 68 -40.64 4.65 9.02
N ARG A 69 -41.14 4.30 10.21
CA ARG A 69 -40.30 3.88 11.35
C ARG A 69 -39.47 2.64 11.04
N ASN A 70 -40.06 1.63 10.39
CA ASN A 70 -39.35 0.42 10.01
C ASN A 70 -38.22 0.73 9.02
N ILE A 71 -38.48 1.59 8.02
CA ILE A 71 -37.47 2.03 7.05
C ILE A 71 -36.31 2.74 7.75
N ILE A 72 -36.61 3.68 8.66
CA ILE A 72 -35.56 4.40 9.42
C ILE A 72 -34.72 3.43 10.26
N SER A 73 -35.37 2.44 10.88
CA SER A 73 -34.66 1.42 11.65
C SER A 73 -33.71 0.59 10.78
N THR A 74 -34.16 0.17 9.60
CA THR A 74 -33.31 -0.59 8.66
C THR A 74 -32.15 0.27 8.15
N GLN A 75 -32.41 1.52 7.77
CA GLN A 75 -31.37 2.45 7.32
C GLN A 75 -30.29 2.66 8.38
N LYS A 76 -30.68 2.78 9.66
CA LYS A 76 -29.70 2.91 10.74
C LYS A 76 -28.78 1.68 10.84
N THR A 77 -29.33 0.48 10.73
CA THR A 77 -28.54 -0.76 10.72
C THR A 77 -27.61 -0.84 9.50
N GLU A 78 -28.10 -0.43 8.33
CA GLU A 78 -27.30 -0.37 7.10
C GLU A 78 -26.14 0.65 7.23
N ASP A 79 -26.39 1.81 7.83
CA ASP A 79 -25.37 2.83 8.09
C ASP A 79 -24.30 2.32 9.06
N GLU A 80 -24.69 1.61 10.12
CA GLU A 80 -23.74 0.99 11.06
C GLU A 80 -22.86 -0.06 10.37
N GLN A 81 -23.46 -0.91 9.53
CA GLN A 81 -22.70 -1.89 8.73
C GLN A 81 -21.79 -1.21 7.71
N HIS A 82 -22.26 -0.14 7.07
CA HIS A 82 -21.46 0.64 6.13
C HIS A 82 -20.24 1.25 6.83
N GLN A 83 -20.40 1.84 8.02
CA GLN A 83 -19.28 2.36 8.80
C GLN A 83 -18.28 1.28 9.19
N GLU A 84 -18.75 0.08 9.57
CA GLU A 84 -17.88 -1.05 9.87
C GLU A 84 -17.07 -1.49 8.64
N LEU A 85 -17.72 -1.54 7.47
CA LEU A 85 -17.06 -1.89 6.21
C LEU A 85 -16.02 -0.84 5.78
N VAL A 86 -16.34 0.45 5.91
CA VAL A 86 -15.39 1.55 5.63
C VAL A 86 -14.15 1.41 6.52
N SER A 87 -14.34 1.20 7.83
CA SER A 87 -13.23 0.98 8.76
C SER A 87 -12.37 -0.24 8.39
N LYS A 88 -12.99 -1.35 7.95
CA LYS A 88 -12.27 -2.53 7.45
C LYS A 88 -11.48 -2.23 6.18
N ILE A 89 -12.05 -1.47 5.25
CA ILE A 89 -11.37 -1.04 4.01
C ILE A 89 -10.15 -0.20 4.37
N ASP A 90 -10.30 0.83 5.20
CA ASP A 90 -9.20 1.71 5.63
C ASP A 90 -8.05 0.90 6.27
N MET A 91 -8.38 -0.08 7.13
CA MET A 91 -7.39 -0.98 7.73
C MET A 91 -6.67 -1.85 6.69
N LEU A 92 -7.38 -2.36 5.68
CA LEU A 92 -6.80 -3.17 4.61
C LEU A 92 -5.91 -2.32 3.70
N GLU A 93 -6.33 -1.11 3.36
CA GLU A 93 -5.54 -0.16 2.59
C GLU A 93 -4.24 0.22 3.31
N ALA A 94 -4.31 0.49 4.61
CA ALA A 94 -3.13 0.76 5.43
C ALA A 94 -2.17 -0.44 5.48
N LYS A 95 -2.68 -1.67 5.59
CA LYS A 95 -1.86 -2.90 5.53
C LYS A 95 -1.21 -3.08 4.16
N LEU A 96 -1.95 -2.80 3.09
CA LEU A 96 -1.46 -2.90 1.72
C LEU A 96 -0.36 -1.87 1.45
N GLY A 97 -0.53 -0.63 1.93
CA GLY A 97 0.49 0.41 1.88
C GLY A 97 1.81 -0.04 2.53
N LYS A 98 1.75 -0.53 3.79
CA LYS A 98 2.94 -1.06 4.49
C LYS A 98 3.61 -2.23 3.76
N TYR A 99 2.81 -3.11 3.16
CA TYR A 99 3.33 -4.24 2.38
C TYR A 99 4.09 -3.76 1.13
N LEU A 100 3.54 -2.79 0.41
CA LEU A 100 4.18 -2.20 -0.78
C LEU A 100 5.49 -1.50 -0.41
N GLU A 101 5.50 -0.70 0.66
CA GLU A 101 6.72 -0.05 1.16
C GLU A 101 7.81 -1.08 1.49
N THR A 102 7.43 -2.14 2.21
CA THR A 102 8.36 -3.22 2.58
C THR A 102 8.89 -3.95 1.34
N LYS A 103 8.04 -4.19 0.34
CA LYS A 103 8.41 -4.84 -0.92
C LYS A 103 9.42 -4.00 -1.70
N GLU A 104 9.20 -2.69 -1.81
CA GLU A 104 10.12 -1.77 -2.47
C GLU A 104 11.46 -1.68 -1.72
N ALA A 105 11.44 -1.61 -0.38
CA ALA A 105 12.65 -1.62 0.43
C ALA A 105 13.46 -2.92 0.22
N ARG A 106 12.80 -4.08 0.20
CA ARG A 106 13.43 -5.38 -0.09
C ARG A 106 14.03 -5.41 -1.49
N LYS A 107 13.32 -4.91 -2.50
CA LYS A 107 13.81 -4.87 -3.88
C LYS A 107 15.07 -4.01 -4.01
N LYS A 108 15.08 -2.82 -3.39
CA LYS A 108 16.28 -1.97 -3.32
C LYS A 108 17.44 -2.70 -2.64
N ARG A 109 17.17 -3.37 -1.52
CA ARG A 109 18.20 -4.12 -0.80
C ARG A 109 18.77 -5.28 -1.62
N ILE A 110 17.94 -6.00 -2.37
CA ILE A 110 18.38 -7.06 -3.28
C ILE A 110 19.32 -6.48 -4.34
N LEU A 111 18.92 -5.39 -5.01
CA LEU A 111 19.76 -4.72 -6.02
C LEU A 111 21.10 -4.25 -5.44
N GLU A 112 21.11 -3.68 -4.23
CA GLU A 112 22.35 -3.32 -3.54
C GLU A 112 23.26 -4.54 -3.28
N LEU A 113 22.68 -5.65 -2.82
CA LEU A 113 23.42 -6.87 -2.54
C LEU A 113 23.97 -7.50 -3.81
N GLU A 114 23.19 -7.54 -4.89
CA GLU A 114 23.63 -7.99 -6.21
C GLU A 114 24.78 -7.13 -6.74
N ALA A 115 24.68 -5.80 -6.62
CA ALA A 115 25.76 -4.89 -7.00
C ALA A 115 27.03 -5.13 -6.17
N LYS A 116 26.89 -5.34 -4.86
CA LYS A 116 28.02 -5.66 -3.96
C LYS A 116 28.66 -7.00 -4.33
N ILE A 117 27.87 -8.02 -4.65
CA ILE A 117 28.36 -9.33 -5.09
C ILE A 117 29.09 -9.18 -6.43
N LYS A 118 28.49 -8.51 -7.42
CA LYS A 118 29.14 -8.24 -8.72
C LYS A 118 30.48 -7.55 -8.55
N LYS A 119 30.56 -6.50 -7.72
CA LYS A 119 31.81 -5.79 -7.42
C LYS A 119 32.86 -6.69 -6.74
N LYS A 120 32.44 -7.50 -5.76
CA LYS A 120 33.33 -8.46 -5.09
C LYS A 120 33.85 -9.52 -6.06
N MET A 121 33.01 -10.04 -6.94
CA MET A 121 33.38 -11.03 -7.94
C MET A 121 34.32 -10.45 -9.00
N ALA A 122 34.09 -9.22 -9.47
CA ALA A 122 35.00 -8.51 -10.37
C ALA A 122 36.39 -8.34 -9.74
N SER A 123 36.46 -7.83 -8.50
CA SER A 123 37.75 -7.66 -7.79
C SER A 123 38.47 -9.00 -7.56
N ARG A 124 37.73 -10.08 -7.27
CA ARG A 124 38.33 -11.42 -7.13
C ARG A 124 38.89 -11.93 -8.46
N LYS A 125 38.17 -11.73 -9.57
CA LYS A 125 38.64 -12.07 -10.93
C LYS A 125 39.91 -11.32 -11.31
N GLU A 126 39.98 -10.01 -11.03
CA GLU A 126 41.19 -9.19 -11.25
C GLU A 126 42.38 -9.72 -10.44
N LYS A 127 42.18 -10.04 -9.15
CA LYS A 127 43.23 -10.61 -8.30
C LYS A 127 43.72 -11.97 -8.81
N LEU A 128 42.83 -12.79 -9.36
CA LEU A 128 43.21 -14.07 -9.97
C LEU A 128 43.97 -13.86 -11.28
N ALA A 129 43.56 -12.91 -12.12
CA ALA A 129 44.27 -12.55 -13.34
C ALA A 129 45.70 -12.09 -13.03
N GLY A 130 45.88 -11.14 -12.09
CA GLY A 130 47.20 -10.67 -11.69
C GLY A 130 48.12 -11.77 -11.11
N LEU A 131 47.55 -12.75 -10.39
CA LEU A 131 48.30 -13.93 -9.94
C LEU A 131 48.72 -14.84 -11.11
N LYS A 132 47.85 -15.07 -12.10
CA LYS A 132 48.19 -15.84 -13.31
C LYS A 132 49.31 -15.17 -14.09
N ASP A 133 49.24 -13.85 -14.26
CA ASP A 133 50.27 -13.08 -14.98
C ASP A 133 51.61 -13.09 -14.23
N SER A 134 51.58 -12.98 -12.90
CA SER A 134 52.78 -13.08 -12.06
C SER A 134 53.43 -14.48 -12.13
N ILE A 135 52.63 -15.54 -12.20
CA ILE A 135 53.15 -16.91 -12.39
C ILE A 135 53.79 -17.01 -13.77
N LYS A 136 53.11 -16.54 -14.83
CA LYS A 136 53.60 -16.60 -16.21
C LYS A 136 54.91 -15.82 -16.39
N SER A 137 55.04 -14.65 -15.76
CA SER A 137 56.28 -13.86 -15.80
C SER A 137 57.42 -14.56 -15.05
N LEU A 138 57.16 -15.14 -13.89
CA LEU A 138 58.16 -15.92 -13.14
C LEU A 138 58.57 -17.21 -13.87
N GLU A 139 57.65 -17.89 -14.55
CA GLU A 139 57.96 -19.05 -15.39
C GLU A 139 58.85 -18.68 -16.57
N LYS A 140 58.58 -17.54 -17.23
CA LYS A 140 59.48 -16.97 -18.24
C LYS A 140 60.87 -16.67 -17.66
N LEU A 141 60.93 -16.00 -16.50
CA LEU A 141 62.20 -15.71 -15.82
C LEU A 141 62.96 -16.97 -15.39
N TYR A 142 62.26 -18.01 -14.93
CA TYR A 142 62.87 -19.28 -14.58
C TYR A 142 63.45 -19.98 -15.80
N SER A 143 62.71 -20.02 -16.92
CA SER A 143 63.18 -20.64 -18.15
C SER A 143 64.36 -19.91 -18.79
N SER A 144 64.42 -18.57 -18.72
CA SER A 144 65.58 -17.79 -19.17
C SER A 144 66.77 -17.98 -18.24
N ALA A 145 66.58 -17.88 -16.93
CA ALA A 145 67.64 -18.09 -15.93
C ALA A 145 68.21 -19.52 -15.93
N LYS A 146 67.41 -20.52 -16.31
CA LYS A 146 67.86 -21.92 -16.42
C LYS A 146 68.77 -22.14 -17.64
N LYS A 147 68.60 -21.36 -18.71
CA LYS A 147 69.44 -21.41 -19.91
C LYS A 147 70.76 -20.67 -19.72
N ASP A 148 70.79 -19.66 -18.85
CA ASP A 148 71.99 -18.88 -18.57
C ASP A 148 72.92 -19.62 -17.58
N LYS A 149 74.11 -20.01 -18.06
CA LYS A 149 75.12 -20.74 -17.27
C LYS A 149 75.70 -19.90 -16.11
N LYS A 150 75.49 -18.58 -16.08
CA LYS A 150 76.01 -17.68 -15.04
C LYS A 150 75.11 -17.59 -13.80
N VAL A 151 73.90 -18.14 -13.83
CA VAL A 151 72.94 -18.01 -12.71
C VAL A 151 73.16 -19.10 -11.67
N SER A 152 73.25 -18.69 -10.39
CA SER A 152 73.47 -19.63 -9.29
C SER A 152 72.27 -20.56 -9.05
N ARG A 153 72.56 -21.83 -8.71
CA ARG A 153 71.53 -22.83 -8.34
C ARG A 153 70.63 -22.36 -7.19
N LYS A 154 71.16 -21.57 -6.25
CA LYS A 154 70.38 -20.95 -5.15
C LYS A 154 69.30 -20.01 -5.71
N ARG A 155 69.62 -19.19 -6.71
CA ARG A 155 68.69 -18.24 -7.32
C ARG A 155 67.60 -18.95 -8.11
N LEU A 156 67.92 -20.02 -8.84
CA LEU A 156 66.95 -20.87 -9.51
C LEU A 156 65.96 -21.53 -8.53
N LYS A 157 66.45 -22.15 -7.45
CA LYS A 157 65.60 -22.72 -6.39
C LYS A 157 64.68 -21.69 -5.74
N SER A 158 65.16 -20.45 -5.56
CA SER A 158 64.35 -19.35 -5.02
C SER A 158 63.18 -18.97 -5.94
N ILE A 159 63.44 -18.87 -7.25
CA ILE A 159 62.39 -18.57 -8.25
C ILE A 159 61.37 -19.71 -8.31
N GLU A 160 61.83 -20.97 -8.31
CA GLU A 160 60.97 -22.15 -8.32
C GLU A 160 60.08 -22.23 -7.07
N ALA A 161 60.63 -21.95 -5.88
CA ALA A 161 59.88 -21.88 -4.64
C ALA A 161 58.81 -20.77 -4.67
N LYS A 162 59.13 -19.60 -5.26
CA LYS A 162 58.16 -18.50 -5.44
C LYS A 162 57.02 -18.91 -6.38
N ILE A 163 57.31 -19.57 -7.50
CA ILE A 163 56.29 -20.10 -8.43
C ILE A 163 55.39 -21.11 -7.71
N LYS A 164 55.96 -22.06 -6.97
CA LYS A 164 55.20 -23.09 -6.23
C LYS A 164 54.28 -22.46 -5.18
N ASN A 165 54.77 -21.45 -4.45
CA ASN A 165 53.96 -20.71 -3.48
C ASN A 165 52.82 -19.92 -4.15
N LEU A 166 53.08 -19.26 -5.28
CA LEU A 166 52.04 -18.54 -6.01
C LEU A 166 50.99 -19.49 -6.61
N LYS A 167 51.38 -20.65 -7.13
CA LYS A 167 50.46 -21.70 -7.58
C LYS A 167 49.58 -22.23 -6.44
N LYS A 168 50.14 -22.45 -5.25
CA LYS A 168 49.36 -22.81 -4.06
C LYS A 168 48.35 -21.72 -3.67
N LYS A 169 48.79 -20.45 -3.66
CA LYS A 169 47.90 -19.30 -3.38
C LYS A 169 46.79 -19.17 -4.42
N LEU A 170 47.10 -19.39 -5.70
CA LEU A 170 46.12 -19.36 -6.79
C LEU A 170 45.08 -20.46 -6.62
N LYS A 171 45.51 -21.70 -6.31
CA LYS A 171 44.61 -22.83 -6.08
C LYS A 171 43.66 -22.56 -4.91
N LYS A 172 44.20 -22.11 -3.77
CA LYS A 172 43.38 -21.73 -2.60
C LYS A 172 42.37 -20.64 -2.93
N LYS A 173 42.77 -19.59 -3.67
CA LYS A 173 41.85 -18.51 -4.08
C LYS A 173 40.83 -18.93 -5.14
N ALA A 174 41.11 -19.96 -5.93
CA ALA A 174 40.18 -20.51 -6.91
C ALA A 174 39.15 -21.45 -6.25
N GLU A 175 39.49 -22.08 -5.12
CA GLU A 175 38.56 -22.86 -4.30
C GLU A 175 37.63 -21.97 -3.44
N GLU A 176 38.00 -20.71 -3.19
CA GLU A 176 37.19 -19.70 -2.48
C GLU A 176 36.16 -18.98 -3.38
N LEU A 177 36.07 -19.36 -4.67
CA LEU A 177 35.14 -18.83 -5.68
C LEU A 177 33.85 -19.65 -5.73
#